data_AF-A0A1R3J0A4-F1
#
_entry.id   AF-A0A1R3J0A4-F1
#
_cell.length_a   1.000
_cell.length_b   1.000
_cell.length_c   1.000
_cell.angle_alpha   90.00
_cell.angle_beta   90.00
_cell.angle_gamma   90.00
#
_symmetry.space_group_name_H-M   'P 1'
#
loop_
_entity.id
_entity.type
_entity.pdbx_description
1 polymer ?
#
loop_
_entity_poly.entity_id
_entity_poly.type
_entity_poly.pdbx_seq_one_letter_code
_entity_poly.pdbx_strand_id
1 'polypeptide(L)'
;MEWKRNGRNQERNRNRNRSTFAMDDSGIPTFEPVGAAGTSKKDRPTFANANALKLSCELLRTFITEAVQRAATIAEAEGGTKIEATHLERILPQLLLDF
;
A
#
# COMPACT_ATOMS: atom_id res chain seq x y z
N MET A 1 -11.39 41.62 18.79
CA MET A 1 -11.32 40.31 19.49
C MET A 1 -10.53 39.23 18.70
N GLU A 2 -9.53 39.61 17.90
CA GLU A 2 -8.83 38.66 16.98
C GLU A 2 -7.43 38.24 17.45
N TRP A 3 -6.75 39.06 18.24
CA TRP A 3 -5.42 38.77 18.80
C TRP A 3 -5.40 37.54 19.74
N LYS A 4 -6.47 37.36 20.55
CA LYS A 4 -6.66 36.16 21.41
C LYS A 4 -6.83 34.86 20.61
N ARG A 5 -7.33 34.95 19.38
CA ARG A 5 -7.54 33.78 18.51
C ARG A 5 -6.23 33.37 17.84
N ASN A 6 -5.40 34.36 17.46
CA ASN A 6 -4.09 34.13 16.88
C ASN A 6 -3.08 33.56 17.88
N GLY A 7 -3.11 34.00 19.15
CA GLY A 7 -2.24 33.48 20.21
C GLY A 7 -2.46 31.98 20.50
N ARG A 8 -3.71 31.51 20.54
CA ARG A 8 -4.01 30.06 20.69
C ARG A 8 -3.53 29.22 19.51
N ASN A 9 -3.47 29.80 18.32
CA ASN A 9 -2.98 29.11 17.13
C ASN A 9 -1.44 28.99 17.15
N GLN A 10 -0.77 30.03 17.64
CA GLN A 10 0.68 30.06 17.83
C GLN A 10 1.13 29.10 18.95
N GLU A 11 0.39 29.02 20.05
CA GLU A 11 0.65 28.08 21.16
C GLU A 11 0.47 26.62 20.72
N ARG A 12 -0.59 26.32 19.95
CA ARG A 12 -0.77 24.98 19.34
C ARG A 12 0.36 24.60 18.39
N ASN A 13 0.89 25.55 17.63
CA ASN A 13 1.97 25.25 16.69
C ASN A 13 3.31 25.08 17.40
N ARG A 14 3.57 25.82 18.49
CA ARG A 14 4.71 25.57 19.39
C ARG A 14 4.65 24.20 20.05
N ASN A 15 3.49 23.80 20.56
CA ASN A 15 3.36 22.51 21.25
C ASN A 15 3.47 21.32 20.29
N ARG A 16 3.09 21.49 19.02
CA ARG A 16 3.28 20.48 17.97
C ARG A 16 4.76 20.21 17.68
N ASN A 17 5.58 21.26 17.66
CA ASN A 17 7.02 21.15 17.43
C ASN A 17 7.82 20.70 18.66
N ARG A 18 7.21 20.65 19.86
CA ARG A 18 7.86 20.20 21.10
C ARG A 18 7.71 18.69 21.36
N SER A 19 6.84 18.00 20.61
CA SER A 19 6.50 16.59 20.87
C SER A 19 7.47 15.56 20.26
N THR A 20 8.63 15.98 19.75
CA THR A 20 9.61 15.07 19.11
C THR A 20 10.73 14.61 20.05
N PHE A 21 10.65 14.93 21.34
CA PHE A 21 11.59 14.45 22.36
C PHE A 21 10.79 13.92 23.55
N ALA A 22 10.03 12.85 23.34
CA ALA A 22 9.60 12.02 24.46
C ALA A 22 10.83 11.23 24.92
N MET A 23 11.20 11.38 26.19
CA MET A 23 12.15 10.49 26.84
C MET A 23 11.35 9.38 27.52
N ASP A 24 11.81 8.13 27.39
CA ASP A 24 11.29 7.05 28.21
C ASP A 24 11.82 7.16 29.65
N ASP A 25 11.29 6.32 30.55
CA ASP A 25 11.67 6.28 31.98
C ASP A 25 13.15 5.93 32.22
N SER A 26 13.89 5.54 31.17
CA SER A 26 15.32 5.24 31.21
C SER A 26 16.21 6.43 30.78
N GLY A 27 15.61 7.57 30.42
CA GLY A 27 16.34 8.81 30.08
C GLY A 27 17.03 8.79 28.72
N ILE A 28 16.69 7.83 27.85
CA ILE A 28 17.23 7.74 26.49
C ILE A 28 16.27 8.45 25.53
N PRO A 29 16.75 9.37 24.66
CA PRO A 29 15.92 9.98 23.65
C PRO A 29 15.46 8.93 22.63
N THR A 30 14.14 8.76 22.50
CA THR A 30 13.56 7.88 21.48
C THR A 30 13.73 8.53 20.11
N PHE A 31 14.69 8.03 19.32
CA PHE A 31 14.82 8.38 17.91
C PHE A 31 13.80 7.56 17.13
N GLU A 32 12.67 8.17 16.76
CA GLU A 32 11.78 7.60 15.74
C GLU A 32 12.57 7.52 14.42
N PRO A 33 12.82 6.32 13.86
CA PRO A 33 13.50 6.21 12.58
C PRO A 33 12.63 6.86 11.50
N VAL A 34 13.15 7.91 10.88
CA VAL A 34 12.60 8.46 9.63
C VAL A 34 12.58 7.32 8.61
N GLY A 35 11.41 6.71 8.41
CA GLY A 35 11.22 5.61 7.47
C GLY A 35 10.53 4.36 8.02
N ALA A 36 10.38 4.19 9.34
CA ALA A 36 9.47 3.16 9.84
C ALA A 36 8.07 3.76 9.90
N ALA A 37 7.21 3.37 8.95
CA ALA A 37 5.77 3.52 9.11
C ALA A 37 5.37 2.71 10.36
N GLY A 38 5.40 3.38 11.52
CA GLY A 38 4.93 2.82 12.76
C GLY A 38 3.51 2.31 12.53
N THR A 39 3.32 1.01 12.71
CA THR A 39 2.00 0.39 12.75
C THR A 39 1.30 0.77 14.07
N SER A 40 1.20 2.07 14.35
CA SER A 40 0.16 2.56 15.24
C SER A 40 -1.14 2.37 14.47
N LYS A 41 -1.76 1.20 14.66
CA LYS A 41 -3.07 0.82 14.14
C LYS A 41 -4.14 1.73 14.74
N LYS A 42 -4.15 3.00 14.33
CA LYS A 42 -5.40 3.72 14.19
C LYS A 42 -5.98 3.19 12.88
N ASP A 43 -7.06 2.42 12.96
CA ASP A 43 -7.92 2.10 11.84
C ASP A 43 -8.47 3.41 11.26
N ARG A 44 -7.63 4.09 10.49
CA ARG A 44 -8.05 5.20 9.68
C ARG A 44 -8.74 4.59 8.46
N PRO A 45 -10.01 4.92 8.20
CA PRO A 45 -10.69 4.39 7.04
C PRO A 45 -9.95 4.82 5.76
N THR A 46 -9.62 3.83 4.94
CA THR A 46 -9.03 4.02 3.61
C THR A 46 -10.17 4.06 2.59
N PHE A 47 -10.19 5.10 1.76
CA PHE A 47 -11.21 5.27 0.72
C PHE A 47 -10.55 5.32 -0.66
N ALA A 48 -11.17 4.65 -1.63
CA ALA A 48 -10.86 4.79 -3.05
C ALA A 48 -11.98 5.60 -3.73
N ASN A 49 -11.63 6.54 -4.60
CA ASN A 49 -12.63 7.25 -5.38
C ASN A 49 -13.21 6.32 -6.47
N ALA A 50 -14.37 6.69 -7.04
CA ALA A 50 -15.07 5.86 -8.03
C ALA A 50 -14.23 5.54 -9.29
N ASN A 51 -13.37 6.46 -9.73
CA ASN A 51 -12.50 6.22 -10.89
C ASN A 51 -11.35 5.27 -10.55
N ALA A 52 -10.74 5.43 -9.37
CA ALA A 52 -9.74 4.50 -8.87
C ALA A 52 -10.31 3.08 -8.77
N LEU A 53 -11.55 2.94 -8.25
CA LEU A 53 -12.23 1.65 -8.20
C LEU A 53 -12.45 1.05 -9.59
N LYS A 54 -12.93 1.84 -10.56
CA LYS A 54 -13.10 1.39 -11.96
C LYS A 54 -11.78 0.92 -12.56
N LEU A 55 -10.71 1.69 -12.39
CA LEU A 55 -9.38 1.33 -12.90
C LEU A 55 -8.83 0.07 -12.22
N SER A 56 -9.05 -0.10 -10.91
CA SER A 56 -8.70 -1.34 -10.21
C SER A 56 -9.47 -2.55 -10.74
N CYS A 57 -10.74 -2.40 -11.09
CA CYS A 57 -11.51 -3.47 -11.74
C CYS A 57 -10.91 -3.84 -13.11
N GLU A 58 -10.52 -2.85 -13.91
CA GLU A 58 -9.88 -3.10 -15.20
C GLU A 58 -8.49 -3.74 -15.03
N LEU A 59 -7.69 -3.28 -14.06
CA LEU A 59 -6.41 -3.89 -13.72
C LEU A 59 -6.57 -5.38 -13.38
N LEU A 60 -7.55 -5.72 -12.54
CA LEU A 60 -7.83 -7.12 -12.17
C LEU A 60 -8.28 -7.95 -13.38
N ARG A 61 -9.11 -7.37 -14.28
CA ARG A 61 -9.51 -8.05 -15.52
C ARG A 61 -8.31 -8.32 -16.42
N THR A 62 -7.44 -7.33 -16.62
CA THR A 62 -6.22 -7.49 -17.41
C THR A 62 -5.28 -8.52 -16.77
N PHE A 63 -5.05 -8.44 -15.46
CA PHE A 63 -4.21 -9.39 -14.73
C PHE A 63 -4.66 -10.85 -14.92
N ILE A 64 -5.96 -11.12 -14.77
CA ILE A 64 -6.50 -12.48 -14.96
C ILE A 64 -6.44 -12.91 -16.43
N THR A 65 -6.68 -11.99 -17.36
CA THR A 65 -6.62 -12.29 -18.79
C THR A 65 -5.20 -12.68 -19.22
N GLU A 66 -4.20 -11.92 -18.75
CA GLU A 66 -2.77 -12.20 -18.97
C GLU A 66 -2.38 -13.56 -18.39
N ALA A 67 -2.80 -13.85 -17.15
CA ALA A 67 -2.54 -15.14 -16.51
C ALA A 67 -3.08 -16.31 -17.35
N VAL A 68 -4.33 -16.22 -17.81
CA VAL A 68 -4.99 -17.27 -18.59
C VAL A 68 -4.35 -17.44 -19.96
N GLN A 69 -4.08 -16.34 -20.68
CA GLN A 69 -3.47 -16.40 -22.00
C GLN A 69 -2.08 -17.01 -21.96
N ARG A 70 -1.24 -16.60 -21.02
CA ARG A 70 0.13 -17.16 -20.88
C ARG A 70 0.10 -18.63 -20.49
N ALA A 71 -0.80 -19.03 -19.59
CA ALA A 71 -0.97 -20.44 -19.24
C ALA A 71 -1.53 -21.27 -20.40
N ALA A 72 -2.42 -20.71 -21.23
CA ALA A 72 -2.91 -21.34 -22.45
C ALA A 72 -1.78 -21.56 -23.46
N THR A 73 -0.91 -20.56 -23.68
CA THR A 73 0.24 -20.68 -24.58
C THR A 73 1.17 -21.82 -24.16
N ILE A 74 1.39 -22.02 -22.86
CA ILE A 74 2.16 -23.18 -22.37
C ILE A 74 1.42 -24.49 -22.65
N ALA A 75 0.13 -24.57 -22.34
CA ALA A 75 -0.68 -25.77 -22.58
C ALA A 75 -0.66 -26.18 -24.07
N GLU A 76 -0.83 -25.21 -24.97
CA GLU A 76 -0.80 -25.39 -26.43
C GLU A 76 0.58 -25.86 -26.91
N ALA A 77 1.66 -25.30 -26.36
CA ALA A 77 3.02 -25.72 -26.66
C ALA A 77 3.31 -27.17 -26.23
N GLU A 78 2.61 -27.66 -25.20
CA GLU A 78 2.64 -29.06 -24.75
C GLU A 78 1.68 -29.96 -25.54
N GLY A 79 0.90 -29.41 -26.48
CA GLY A 79 -0.11 -30.13 -27.25
C GLY A 79 -1.40 -30.42 -26.47
N GLY A 80 -1.59 -29.79 -25.30
CA GLY A 80 -2.78 -29.91 -24.48
C GLY A 80 -3.88 -28.93 -24.90
N THR A 81 -5.14 -29.37 -24.81
CA THR A 81 -6.33 -28.52 -25.07
C THR A 81 -6.96 -27.97 -23.79
N LYS A 82 -6.35 -28.28 -22.63
CA LYS A 82 -6.83 -27.91 -21.30
C LYS A 82 -5.70 -27.26 -20.51
N ILE A 83 -6.00 -26.13 -19.88
CA ILE A 83 -5.07 -25.49 -18.94
C ILE A 83 -5.10 -26.26 -17.62
N GLU A 84 -3.95 -26.76 -17.21
CA GLU A 84 -3.71 -27.35 -15.90
C GLU A 84 -3.02 -26.35 -14.96
N ALA A 85 -3.06 -26.62 -13.65
CA ALA A 85 -2.45 -25.75 -12.64
C ALA A 85 -0.93 -25.59 -12.85
N THR A 86 -0.27 -26.63 -13.36
CA THR A 86 1.16 -26.64 -13.68
C THR A 86 1.56 -25.60 -14.71
N HIS A 87 0.69 -25.29 -15.69
CA HIS A 87 0.97 -24.23 -16.66
C HIS A 87 0.94 -22.84 -16.01
N LEU A 88 0.02 -22.62 -15.06
CA LEU A 88 -0.05 -21.38 -14.29
C LEU A 88 1.16 -21.22 -13.37
N GLU A 89 1.58 -22.29 -12.68
CA GLU A 89 2.75 -22.29 -11.80
C GLU A 89 4.03 -21.86 -12.53
N ARG A 90 4.18 -22.25 -13.81
CA ARG A 90 5.34 -21.89 -14.63
C ARG A 90 5.38 -20.42 -15.02
N ILE A 91 4.23 -19.77 -15.25
CA ILE A 91 4.19 -18.34 -15.62
C ILE A 91 4.11 -17.41 -14.41
N LEU A 92 3.80 -17.94 -13.22
CA LEU A 92 3.57 -17.16 -12.01
C LEU A 92 4.73 -16.23 -11.64
N PRO A 93 6.03 -16.64 -11.71
CA PRO A 93 7.12 -15.75 -11.35
C PRO A 93 7.17 -14.50 -12.25
N GLN A 94 6.98 -14.66 -13.56
CA GLN A 94 7.01 -13.52 -14.48
C GLN A 94 5.72 -12.69 -14.40
N LEU A 95 4.57 -13.34 -14.24
CA LEU A 95 3.28 -12.67 -14.07
C LEU A 95 3.30 -11.71 -12.87
N LEU A 96 3.93 -12.10 -11.76
CA LEU A 96 4.06 -11.25 -10.57
C LEU A 96 5.15 -10.18 -10.68
N LEU A 97 6.05 -10.26 -11.67
CA LEU A 97 7.05 -9.22 -11.93
C LEU A 97 6.51 -8.13 -12.88
N ASP A 98 5.56 -8.50 -13.75
CA ASP A 98 4.96 -7.58 -14.71
C ASP A 98 3.93 -6.63 -14.07
N PHE A 99 3.45 -6.94 -12.86
CA PHE A 99 2.43 -6.20 -12.10
C PHE A 99 2.92 -5.83 -10.71
#